data_AF-A0A1G8ZKT9-F1
#
_entry.id   AF-A0A1G8ZKT9-F1
#
_cell.length_a   1.000
_cell.length_b   1.000
_cell.length_c   1.000
_cell.angle_alpha   90.00
_cell.angle_beta   90.00
_cell.angle_gamma   90.00
#
_symmetry.space_group_name_H-M   'P 1'
#
loop_
_entity.id
_entity.type
_entity.pdbx_description
1 polymer ?
#
loop_
_entity_poly.entity_id
_entity_poly.type
_entity_poly.pdbx_seq_one_letter_code
_entity_poly.pdbx_strand_id
1 'polypeptide(L)' 'MHVVAFIVAMAVFVLGLWLFGLAFAVTAFQAPIFFAGILAVAIALWIPTRVIRN' A
#
# COMPACT_ATOMS: atom_id res chain seq x y z
N MET A 1 2.07 17.28 13.34
CA MET A 1 2.11 15.88 13.86
C MET A 1 2.27 14.88 12.71
N HIS A 2 3.30 15.05 11.87
CA HIS A 2 3.37 14.38 10.55
C HIS A 2 4.07 13.01 10.55
N VAL A 3 4.76 12.66 11.64
CA VAL A 3 5.48 11.39 11.78
C VAL A 3 4.52 10.20 11.77
N VAL A 4 3.36 10.32 12.43
CA VAL A 4 2.36 9.23 12.46
C VAL A 4 1.82 8.96 11.07
N ALA A 5 1.45 10.00 10.31
CA ALA A 5 0.98 9.85 8.93
C ALA A 5 2.06 9.25 8.01
N PHE A 6 3.33 9.59 8.22
CA PHE A 6 4.45 9.00 7.50
C PHE A 6 4.64 7.51 7.83
N ILE A 7 4.57 7.13 9.11
CA ILE A 7 4.65 5.73 9.55
C ILE A 7 3.50 4.91 8.95
N VAL A 8 2.29 5.47 8.94
CA VAL A 8 1.12 4.82 8.31
C VAL A 8 1.35 4.65 6.81
N ALA A 9 1.85 5.67 6.10
CA ALA A 9 2.17 5.57 4.68
C ALA A 9 3.21 4.47 4.40
N MET A 10 4.26 4.38 5.23
CA MET A 10 5.27 3.32 5.16
C MET A 10 4.67 1.92 5.35
N ALA A 11 3.81 1.74 6.36
CA ALA A 11 3.17 0.46 6.61
C ALA A 11 2.26 0.03 5.45
N VAL A 12 1.47 0.96 4.90
CA VAL A 12 0.60 0.71 3.74
C VAL A 12 1.42 0.39 2.49
N PHE A 13 2.57 1.04 2.30
CA PHE A 13 3.47 0.75 1.19
C PHE A 13 4.04 -0.67 1.26
N VAL A 14 4.56 -1.07 2.43
CA VAL A 14 5.10 -2.42 2.66
C VAL A 14 4.01 -3.48 2.49
N LEU A 15 2.79 -3.22 2.96
CA LEU A 15 1.64 -4.09 2.73
C LEU A 15 1.36 -4.25 1.22
N GLY A 16 1.39 -3.16 0.45
CA GLY A 16 1.20 -3.21 -0.99
C GLY A 16 2.25 -4.07 -1.71
N LEU A 17 3.52 -3.92 -1.33
CA LEU A 17 4.61 -4.76 -1.87
C LEU A 17 4.44 -6.24 -1.50
N TRP A 18 4.04 -6.52 -0.26
CA TRP A 18 3.76 -7.89 0.18
C TRP A 18 2.59 -8.51 -0.58
N LEU A 19 1.51 -7.76 -0.84
CA LEU A 19 0.37 -8.23 -1.64
C LEU A 19 0.78 -8.62 -3.07
N PHE A 20 1.73 -7.91 -3.68
CA PHE A 20 2.26 -8.32 -4.99
C PHE A 20 2.94 -9.68 -4.95
N GLY A 21 3.80 -9.94 -3.95
CA GLY A 21 4.41 -11.25 -3.78
C GLY A 21 3.37 -12.33 -3.48
N LEU A 22 2.41 -12.01 -2.60
CA LEU A 22 1.33 -12.92 -2.22
C LEU A 22 0.46 -13.32 -3.42
N ALA A 23 0.18 -12.40 -4.35
CA ALA A 23 -0.63 -12.66 -5.53
C ALA A 23 -0.10 -13.84 -6.38
N PHE A 24 1.20 -14.11 -6.35
CA PHE A 24 1.83 -15.23 -7.06
C PHE A 24 2.04 -16.48 -6.18
N ALA A 25 1.82 -16.38 -4.87
CA ALA A 25 1.99 -17.48 -3.92
C ALA A 25 0.68 -18.23 -3.60
N VAL A 26 -0.47 -17.65 -3.91
CA VAL A 26 -1.80 -18.21 -3.63
C VAL A 26 -2.41 -18.93 -4.83
N THR A 27 -3.28 -19.90 -4.56
CA THR A 27 -3.96 -20.72 -5.58
C THR A 27 -5.29 -20.14 -6.07
N ALA A 28 -5.81 -19.10 -5.41
CA ALA A 28 -7.05 -18.43 -5.76
C ALA A 28 -6.97 -16.92 -5.49
N PHE A 29 -7.82 -16.13 -6.15
CA PHE A 29 -7.92 -14.67 -6.00
C PHE A 29 -6.65 -13.87 -6.36
N GLN A 30 -5.78 -14.42 -7.21
CA GLN A 30 -4.51 -13.79 -7.61
C GLN A 30 -4.73 -12.37 -8.19
N ALA A 31 -5.71 -12.22 -9.10
CA ALA A 31 -6.01 -10.93 -9.72
C ALA A 31 -6.52 -9.88 -8.71
N PRO A 32 -7.56 -10.14 -7.89
CA PRO A 32 -7.96 -9.21 -6.82
C PRO A 32 -6.82 -8.83 -5.87
N ILE A 33 -5.97 -9.78 -5.46
CA ILE A 33 -4.85 -9.52 -4.54
C ILE A 33 -3.79 -8.64 -5.22
N PHE A 34 -3.49 -8.89 -6.49
CA PHE A 34 -2.59 -8.05 -7.28
C PHE A 34 -3.09 -6.61 -7.37
N PHE A 35 -4.38 -6.42 -7.72
CA PHE A 35 -4.97 -5.08 -7.78
C PHE A 35 -5.06 -4.40 -6.41
N ALA A 36 -5.28 -5.15 -5.33
CA ALA A 36 -5.22 -4.61 -3.97
C ALA A 36 -3.81 -4.09 -3.63
N GLY A 37 -2.75 -4.76 -4.09
CA GLY A 37 -1.37 -4.29 -4.00
C GLY A 37 -1.17 -2.94 -4.71
N ILE A 38 -1.71 -2.80 -5.93
CA ILE A 38 -1.66 -1.53 -6.68
C ILE A 38 -2.34 -0.41 -5.89
N LEU A 39 -3.55 -0.65 -5.40
CA LEU A 39 -4.32 0.34 -4.64
C LEU A 39 -3.59 0.72 -3.34
N ALA A 40 -3.02 -0.25 -2.62
CA ALA A 40 -2.26 0.01 -1.39
C ALA A 40 -1.03 0.89 -1.67
N VAL A 41 -0.23 0.58 -2.70
CA VAL A 41 0.93 1.42 -3.07
C VAL A 41 0.48 2.82 -3.51
N ALA A 42 -0.58 2.94 -4.30
CA ALA A 42 -1.09 4.23 -4.74
C ALA A 42 -1.56 5.10 -3.55
N ILE A 43 -2.27 4.51 -2.59
CA ILE A 43 -2.71 5.19 -1.36
C ILE A 43 -1.51 5.61 -0.52
N ALA A 44 -0.50 4.75 -0.38
CA ALA A 44 0.72 5.07 0.38
C ALA A 44 1.45 6.30 -0.16
N LEU A 45 1.49 6.47 -1.49
CA LEU A 45 2.08 7.66 -2.14
C LEU A 45 1.18 8.90 -2.05
N TRP A 46 -0.14 8.72 -1.96
CA TRP A 46 -1.09 9.82 -1.82
C TRP A 46 -1.04 10.49 -0.44
N ILE A 47 -0.81 9.71 0.63
CA ILE A 47 -0.74 10.22 2.02
C ILE A 47 0.28 11.37 2.17
N PRO A 48 1.57 11.24 1.79
CA PRO A 48 2.53 12.34 1.95
C PRO A 48 2.25 13.53 1.02
N THR A 49 1.63 13.31 -0.14
CA THR A 49 1.39 14.40 -1.12
C THR A 49 0.19 15.27 -0.78
N ARG A 50 -0.79 14.75 -0.03
CA ARG A 50 -2.04 15.48 0.30
C ARG A 50 -2.29 15.66 1.79
N VAL A 51 -1.82 14.76 2.65
CA VAL A 51 -2.13 14.77 4.10
C VAL A 51 -1.00 15.39 4.93
N ILE A 52 0.26 15.25 4.49
CA ILE A 52 1.42 15.79 5.23
C ILE A 52 1.70 17.25 4.87
N ARG A 53 1.32 17.71 3.67
CA ARG A 53 1.64 19.04 3.14
C ARG A 53 0.64 20.14 3.55
N ASN A 54 -0.53 19.76 4.06
CA ASN A 54 -1.55 20.67 4.61
C ASN A 54 -1.48 20.72 6.13
#